data_AF-A0A9P5JDG2-F1
#
_entry.id   AF-A0A9P5JDG2-F1
#
_cell.length_a   1.000
_cell.length_b   1.000
_cell.length_c   1.000
_cell.angle_alpha   90.00
_cell.angle_beta   90.00
_cell.angle_gamma   90.00
#
_symmetry.space_group_name_H-M   'P 1'
#
loop_
_entity.id
_entity.type
_entity.pdbx_description
1 polymer ?
#
loop_
_entity_poly.entity_id
_entity_poly.type
_entity_poly.pdbx_seq_one_letter_code
_entity_poly.pdbx_strand_id
1 'polypeptide(L)'
;MAELYSPGTTISLGILSPSRNVSHHLSATVTESFYPFTNGQVMRVKLDETRSDEYDGPELPRNAVLKLYDRRFMDGRPSRHQWSEPGETDVQWAWSQETWCNDEETDEDDNNSDDEDIDEMWWENHYAEICLDKFKAEHSAYRLLEHLQGSILPRLYTAICVQQPGYLRGPRAPKCEIFGLLMEDVSGFNFQTYDASEVDGGTRSSVTALTHILMAAVSTFTTYGVVHRDIRRANIIVNLSGFRIILFDFGNALVREQGETDEEWEEAIEWTDDMGRLRHVLHNWWSEESQAFDPRMRVRPETPMDIRQAIAVGDIAQANRVPLRYEDELRERWFSPVTEWSEPTVDVRDSKEATSVSLDSSPERLQWRLRPDVEAWFDARPPLGDPQRYLAPRPGSPVEHAASRFLKELPSIRPPT
;
A
#
# COMPACT_ATOMS: atom_id res chain seq x y z
N MET A 1 -13.74 -17.40 -19.71
CA MET A 1 -13.16 -16.83 -18.47
C MET A 1 -12.70 -15.38 -18.68
N ALA A 2 -11.74 -15.10 -19.57
CA ALA A 2 -11.24 -13.72 -19.81
C ALA A 2 -12.32 -12.71 -20.26
N GLU A 3 -13.43 -13.17 -20.84
CA GLU A 3 -14.52 -12.31 -21.32
C GLU A 3 -15.30 -11.64 -20.17
N LEU A 4 -15.40 -12.26 -18.99
CA LEU A 4 -16.23 -11.78 -17.88
C LEU A 4 -15.79 -10.39 -17.38
N TYR A 5 -14.49 -10.14 -17.42
CA TYR A 5 -13.88 -8.87 -17.00
C TYR A 5 -13.19 -8.18 -18.17
N SER A 6 -13.70 -8.35 -19.39
CA SER A 6 -13.15 -7.68 -20.57
C SER A 6 -13.67 -6.23 -20.68
N PRO A 7 -12.90 -5.31 -21.28
CA PRO A 7 -13.38 -3.95 -21.56
C PRO A 7 -14.70 -3.95 -22.34
N GLY A 8 -15.65 -3.13 -21.90
CA GLY A 8 -17.01 -3.05 -22.42
C GLY A 8 -18.04 -3.88 -21.64
N THR A 9 -17.62 -4.82 -20.78
CA THR A 9 -18.53 -5.59 -19.93
C THR A 9 -19.09 -4.72 -18.80
N THR A 10 -20.41 -4.76 -18.59
CA THR A 10 -21.06 -4.12 -17.45
C THR A 10 -21.29 -5.11 -16.32
N ILE A 11 -20.89 -4.73 -15.12
CA ILE A 11 -20.99 -5.53 -13.90
C ILE A 11 -22.03 -4.88 -12.98
N SER A 12 -23.00 -5.68 -12.53
CA SER A 12 -23.95 -5.28 -11.49
C SER A 12 -23.33 -5.47 -10.10
N LEU A 13 -23.27 -4.38 -9.34
CA LEU A 13 -22.64 -4.31 -8.02
C LEU A 13 -23.70 -3.98 -6.96
N GLY A 14 -23.62 -4.64 -5.81
CA GLY A 14 -24.30 -4.25 -4.59
C GLY A 14 -23.33 -3.56 -3.64
N ILE A 15 -23.68 -2.36 -3.17
CA ILE A 15 -22.91 -1.66 -2.13
C ILE A 15 -23.18 -2.35 -0.78
N LEU A 16 -22.11 -2.73 -0.09
CA LEU A 16 -22.20 -3.36 1.22
C LEU A 16 -22.41 -2.29 2.29
N SER A 17 -23.51 -2.38 3.04
CA SER A 17 -23.69 -1.62 4.26
C SER A 17 -22.84 -2.18 5.41
N PRO A 18 -22.64 -1.45 6.52
CA PRO A 18 -21.94 -1.98 7.70
C PRO A 18 -22.57 -3.27 8.27
N SER A 19 -23.88 -3.47 8.08
CA SER A 19 -24.59 -4.69 8.46
C SER A 19 -24.49 -5.80 7.40
N ARG A 20 -23.69 -5.60 6.35
CA ARG A 20 -23.49 -6.49 5.20
C ARG A 20 -24.73 -6.75 4.35
N ASN A 21 -25.81 -6.00 4.58
CA ASN A 21 -26.95 -5.99 3.67
C ASN A 21 -26.59 -5.13 2.45
N VAL A 22 -27.00 -5.57 1.26
CA VAL A 22 -26.92 -4.74 0.05
C VAL A 22 -27.87 -3.56 0.22
N SER A 23 -27.34 -2.36 0.34
CA SER A 23 -28.14 -1.15 0.52
C SER A 23 -28.51 -0.51 -0.82
N HIS A 24 -27.60 -0.55 -1.80
CA HIS A 24 -27.81 0.07 -3.12
C HIS A 24 -27.21 -0.77 -4.23
N HIS A 25 -27.77 -0.58 -5.43
CA HIS A 25 -27.31 -1.21 -6.66
C HIS A 25 -26.57 -0.18 -7.51
N LEU A 26 -25.46 -0.60 -8.10
CA LEU A 26 -24.62 0.20 -8.98
C LEU A 26 -24.28 -0.64 -10.22
N SER A 27 -24.16 -0.01 -11.38
CA SER A 27 -23.57 -0.63 -12.56
C SER A 27 -22.21 -0.02 -12.85
N ALA A 28 -21.24 -0.89 -13.18
CA ALA A 28 -19.89 -0.50 -13.51
C ALA A 28 -19.49 -1.11 -14.84
N THR A 29 -19.13 -0.28 -15.81
CA THR A 29 -18.63 -0.74 -17.12
C THR A 29 -17.11 -0.81 -17.08
N VAL A 30 -16.55 -1.98 -17.34
CA VAL A 30 -15.10 -2.20 -17.42
C VAL A 30 -14.53 -1.41 -18.58
N THR A 31 -13.53 -0.58 -18.31
CA THR A 31 -12.83 0.21 -19.33
C THR A 31 -11.43 -0.33 -19.61
N GLU A 32 -10.78 -0.90 -18.61
CA GLU A 32 -9.47 -1.52 -18.69
C GLU A 32 -9.35 -2.61 -17.63
N SER A 33 -8.62 -3.67 -17.94
CA SER A 33 -8.36 -4.79 -17.03
C SER A 33 -6.85 -4.95 -16.87
N PHE A 34 -6.40 -5.00 -15.63
CA PHE A 34 -4.96 -5.08 -15.31
C PHE A 34 -4.54 -6.55 -15.20
N TYR A 35 -3.64 -6.99 -16.07
CA TYR A 35 -3.13 -8.37 -16.11
C TYR A 35 -1.65 -8.44 -15.73
N PRO A 36 -1.17 -9.59 -15.21
CA PRO A 36 -1.96 -10.78 -14.86
C PRO A 36 -2.78 -10.56 -13.58
N PHE A 37 -3.89 -11.29 -13.46
CA PHE A 37 -4.60 -11.42 -12.19
C PHE A 37 -3.79 -12.34 -11.29
N THR A 38 -3.52 -11.91 -10.05
CA THR A 38 -2.76 -12.70 -9.08
C THR A 38 -3.66 -13.09 -7.90
N ASN A 39 -3.96 -12.16 -7.01
CA ASN A 39 -4.79 -12.37 -5.81
C ASN A 39 -6.20 -11.74 -5.91
N GLY A 40 -6.57 -11.30 -7.11
CA GLY A 40 -7.80 -10.57 -7.38
C GLY A 40 -7.78 -9.94 -8.78
N GLN A 41 -8.94 -9.51 -9.25
CA GLN A 41 -9.13 -8.95 -10.58
C GLN A 41 -9.28 -7.46 -10.40
N VAL A 42 -8.28 -6.73 -10.92
CA VAL A 42 -8.26 -5.28 -10.82
C VAL A 42 -8.66 -4.74 -12.19
N MET A 43 -9.63 -3.83 -12.21
CA MET A 43 -10.14 -3.20 -13.41
C MET A 43 -10.29 -1.70 -13.18
N ARG A 44 -10.04 -0.89 -14.21
CA ARG A 44 -10.57 0.46 -14.27
C ARG A 44 -12.00 0.40 -14.77
N VAL A 45 -12.93 0.98 -14.02
CA VAL A 45 -14.35 0.97 -14.34
C VAL A 45 -14.89 2.39 -14.47
N LYS A 46 -15.91 2.53 -15.31
CA LYS A 46 -16.76 3.70 -15.37
C LYS A 46 -18.08 3.38 -14.67
N LEU A 47 -18.43 4.16 -13.67
CA LEU A 47 -19.67 4.01 -12.93
C LEU A 47 -20.80 4.70 -13.69
N ASP A 48 -21.93 4.00 -13.81
CA ASP A 48 -23.13 4.58 -14.40
C ASP A 48 -23.81 5.49 -13.36
N GLU A 49 -24.14 6.72 -13.77
CA GLU A 49 -24.61 7.84 -12.93
C GLU A 49 -26.03 7.65 -12.34
N THR A 50 -26.47 6.42 -12.10
CA THR A 50 -27.75 6.18 -11.44
C THR A 50 -27.61 6.50 -9.95
N ARG A 51 -27.64 7.79 -9.60
CA ARG A 51 -28.04 8.24 -8.26
C ARG A 51 -29.44 7.67 -8.04
N SER A 52 -29.56 6.63 -7.23
CA SER A 52 -30.80 6.48 -6.48
C SER A 52 -30.75 7.55 -5.40
N ASP A 53 -31.83 8.33 -5.25
CA ASP A 53 -31.98 9.34 -4.19
C ASP A 53 -31.85 8.75 -2.76
N GLU A 54 -31.72 7.43 -2.65
CA GLU A 54 -31.67 6.64 -1.43
C GLU A 54 -30.24 6.40 -0.89
N TYR A 55 -29.17 6.66 -1.66
CA TYR A 55 -27.80 6.44 -1.18
C TYR A 55 -27.29 7.64 -0.36
N ASP A 56 -27.19 7.46 0.95
CA ASP A 56 -26.66 8.46 1.89
C ASP A 56 -25.11 8.49 1.97
N GLY A 57 -24.41 7.75 1.13
CA GLY A 57 -22.94 7.71 1.13
C GLY A 57 -22.28 8.85 0.34
N PRO A 58 -20.94 8.90 0.33
CA PRO A 58 -20.19 9.92 -0.40
C PRO A 58 -20.45 9.81 -1.91
N GLU A 59 -20.41 10.95 -2.61
CA GLU A 59 -20.52 10.97 -4.07
C GLU A 59 -19.41 10.11 -4.68
N LEU A 60 -19.82 9.10 -5.46
CA LEU A 60 -18.89 8.20 -6.13
C LEU A 60 -18.37 8.87 -7.40
N PRO A 61 -17.05 8.78 -7.70
CA PRO A 61 -16.52 9.35 -8.92
C PRO A 61 -16.99 8.56 -10.14
N ARG A 62 -17.02 9.21 -11.30
CA ARG A 62 -17.38 8.56 -12.56
C ARG A 62 -16.40 7.45 -12.96
N ASN A 63 -15.12 7.61 -12.64
CA ASN A 63 -14.09 6.62 -12.90
C ASN A 63 -13.52 6.13 -11.58
N ALA A 64 -13.33 4.83 -11.47
CA ALA A 64 -12.80 4.19 -10.27
C ALA A 64 -11.99 2.95 -10.65
N VAL A 65 -11.24 2.43 -9.68
CA VAL A 65 -10.67 1.09 -9.74
C VAL A 65 -11.59 0.14 -8.98
N LEU A 66 -11.94 -0.97 -9.62
CA LEU A 66 -12.68 -2.07 -9.02
C LEU A 66 -11.72 -3.24 -8.82
N LYS A 67 -11.53 -3.68 -7.57
CA LYS A 67 -10.80 -4.89 -7.23
C LYS A 67 -11.78 -5.95 -6.74
N LEU A 68 -11.83 -7.09 -7.43
CA LEU A 68 -12.66 -8.23 -7.06
C LEU A 68 -11.81 -9.39 -6.54
N TYR A 69 -12.32 -10.13 -5.57
CA TYR A 69 -11.73 -11.37 -5.08
C TYR A 69 -12.56 -12.55 -5.62
N ASP A 70 -12.38 -12.82 -6.90
CA ASP A 70 -13.05 -13.93 -7.58
C ASP A 70 -12.14 -15.15 -7.63
N ARG A 71 -12.53 -16.20 -6.90
CA ARG A 71 -11.77 -17.46 -6.78
C ARG A 71 -11.46 -18.12 -8.13
N ARG A 72 -12.27 -17.84 -9.16
CA ARG A 72 -12.10 -18.37 -10.53
C ARG A 72 -10.78 -17.97 -11.17
N PHE A 73 -10.20 -16.88 -10.70
CA PHE A 73 -9.01 -16.25 -11.28
C PHE A 73 -7.89 -16.09 -10.24
N MET A 74 -7.97 -16.83 -9.13
CA MET A 74 -6.90 -16.85 -8.13
C MET A 74 -5.69 -17.59 -8.68
N ASP A 75 -4.55 -16.92 -8.62
CA ASP A 75 -3.24 -17.51 -8.92
C ASP A 75 -2.81 -18.47 -7.81
N GLY A 76 -1.85 -19.34 -8.11
CA GLY A 76 -1.37 -20.38 -7.20
C GLY A 76 -2.24 -21.64 -7.16
N ARG A 77 -3.31 -21.71 -7.97
CA ARG A 77 -4.06 -22.95 -8.20
C ARG A 77 -3.15 -24.04 -8.78
N PRO A 78 -3.04 -25.23 -8.14
CA PRO A 78 -2.32 -26.35 -8.74
C PRO A 78 -2.85 -26.64 -10.14
N SER A 79 -1.98 -27.05 -11.07
CA SER A 79 -2.36 -27.35 -12.45
C SER A 79 -3.46 -28.41 -12.54
N ARG A 80 -3.51 -29.35 -11.58
CA ARG A 80 -4.54 -30.39 -11.46
C ARG A 80 -5.87 -29.91 -10.84
N HIS A 81 -5.92 -28.72 -10.26
CA HIS A 81 -7.10 -28.14 -9.57
C HIS A 81 -7.40 -26.72 -10.06
N GLN A 82 -7.32 -26.53 -11.38
CA GLN A 82 -7.81 -25.31 -12.01
C GLN A 82 -9.33 -25.21 -11.81
N TRP A 83 -9.83 -23.98 -11.73
CA TRP A 83 -11.27 -23.76 -11.57
C TRP A 83 -12.06 -24.44 -12.68
N SER A 84 -13.17 -25.10 -12.32
CA SER A 84 -14.09 -25.76 -13.23
C SER A 84 -15.54 -25.35 -12.91
N GLU A 85 -16.37 -25.23 -13.94
CA GLU A 85 -17.81 -24.97 -13.76
C GLU A 85 -18.54 -26.10 -13.01
N PRO A 86 -18.22 -27.40 -13.24
CA PRO A 86 -18.76 -28.49 -12.43
C PRO A 86 -18.41 -28.37 -10.94
N GLY A 87 -17.13 -28.21 -10.59
CA GLY A 87 -16.71 -28.10 -9.20
C GLY A 87 -17.31 -26.89 -8.48
N GLU A 88 -17.46 -25.76 -9.19
CA GLU A 88 -18.17 -24.58 -8.72
C GLU A 88 -19.67 -24.87 -8.45
N THR A 89 -20.32 -25.63 -9.33
CA THR A 89 -21.73 -25.98 -9.18
C THR A 89 -21.93 -26.91 -7.99
N ASP A 90 -21.05 -27.90 -7.83
CA ASP A 90 -21.12 -28.88 -6.75
C ASP A 90 -20.89 -28.23 -5.39
N VAL A 91 -19.88 -27.36 -5.26
CA VAL A 91 -19.63 -26.63 -4.01
C VAL A 91 -20.76 -25.66 -3.68
N GLN A 92 -21.32 -24.96 -4.66
CA GLN A 92 -22.47 -24.07 -4.45
C GLN A 92 -23.69 -24.85 -3.96
N TRP A 93 -23.94 -26.02 -4.54
CA TRP A 93 -24.99 -26.91 -4.09
C TRP A 93 -24.74 -27.36 -2.65
N ALA A 94 -23.53 -27.82 -2.32
CA ALA A 94 -23.17 -28.23 -0.96
C ALA A 94 -23.34 -27.10 0.07
N TRP A 95 -22.89 -25.88 -0.25
CA TRP A 95 -23.10 -24.71 0.61
C TRP A 95 -24.57 -24.36 0.82
N SER A 96 -25.43 -24.61 -0.18
CA SER A 96 -26.87 -24.34 -0.09
C SER A 96 -27.62 -25.32 0.82
N GLN A 97 -27.13 -26.55 0.92
CA GLN A 97 -27.79 -27.62 1.67
C GLN A 97 -27.35 -27.68 3.14
N GLU A 98 -26.46 -26.77 3.58
CA GLU A 98 -25.88 -26.71 4.93
C GLU A 98 -25.21 -28.04 5.38
N THR A 99 -24.99 -28.97 4.45
CA THR A 99 -24.60 -30.36 4.76
C THR A 99 -23.12 -30.49 5.08
N TRP A 100 -22.35 -29.44 4.84
CA TRP A 100 -20.91 -29.45 5.03
C TRP A 100 -20.54 -28.95 6.43
N CYS A 101 -20.69 -29.78 7.46
CA CYS A 101 -20.08 -29.48 8.76
C CYS A 101 -18.58 -29.76 8.67
N ASN A 102 -17.77 -28.70 8.71
CA ASN A 102 -16.30 -28.75 8.84
C ASN A 102 -15.85 -29.24 10.24
N ASP A 103 -16.67 -30.02 10.95
CA ASP A 103 -16.40 -30.40 12.35
C ASP A 103 -15.71 -31.75 12.50
N GLU A 104 -15.37 -32.43 11.40
CA GLU A 104 -14.35 -33.47 11.49
C GLU A 104 -13.00 -32.79 11.33
N GLU A 105 -12.47 -32.32 12.47
CA GLU A 105 -11.03 -32.32 12.74
C GLU A 105 -10.51 -33.69 12.28
N THR A 106 -10.10 -33.80 11.03
CA THR A 106 -9.32 -34.94 10.55
C THR A 106 -8.02 -34.87 11.33
N ASP A 107 -7.95 -35.65 12.40
CA ASP A 107 -6.76 -35.95 13.16
C ASP A 107 -5.58 -36.09 12.18
N GLU A 108 -4.60 -35.19 12.29
CA GLU A 108 -3.44 -35.04 11.39
C GLU A 108 -2.50 -36.27 11.36
N ASP A 109 -2.89 -37.39 11.96
CA ASP A 109 -2.04 -38.55 12.20
C ASP A 109 -2.18 -39.70 11.17
N ASP A 110 -3.16 -39.66 10.25
CA ASP A 110 -3.30 -40.72 9.22
C ASP A 110 -2.63 -40.31 7.90
N ASN A 111 -1.30 -40.22 7.97
CA ASN A 111 -0.36 -39.78 6.94
C ASN A 111 -0.21 -40.77 5.75
N ASN A 112 -1.28 -41.47 5.39
CA ASN A 112 -1.26 -42.59 4.44
C ASN A 112 -2.50 -42.69 3.54
N SER A 113 -3.41 -41.70 3.54
CA SER A 113 -4.43 -41.62 2.49
C SER A 113 -3.77 -41.05 1.24
N ASP A 114 -3.72 -41.85 0.18
CA ASP A 114 -3.20 -41.46 -1.12
C ASP A 114 -3.81 -40.10 -1.54
N ASP A 115 -2.97 -39.13 -1.87
CA ASP A 115 -3.30 -37.77 -2.36
C ASP A 115 -4.24 -37.72 -3.59
N GLU A 116 -4.74 -38.87 -4.06
CA GLU A 116 -5.52 -39.04 -5.28
C GLU A 116 -7.01 -38.68 -5.13
N ASP A 117 -7.53 -38.56 -3.89
CA ASP A 117 -8.97 -38.34 -3.63
C ASP A 117 -9.31 -36.98 -2.97
N ILE A 118 -8.43 -35.97 -3.04
CA ILE A 118 -8.83 -34.61 -2.62
C ILE A 118 -9.88 -34.07 -3.61
N ASP A 119 -11.13 -34.04 -3.15
CA ASP A 119 -12.32 -33.60 -3.89
C ASP A 119 -12.13 -32.18 -4.46
N GLU A 120 -12.52 -31.96 -5.74
CA GLU A 120 -12.56 -30.64 -6.39
C GLU A 120 -13.32 -29.62 -5.53
N MET A 121 -14.35 -30.08 -4.82
CA MET A 121 -15.14 -29.26 -3.91
C MET A 121 -14.32 -28.67 -2.75
N TRP A 122 -13.35 -29.43 -2.20
CA TRP A 122 -12.48 -28.95 -1.14
C TRP A 122 -11.65 -27.75 -1.60
N TRP A 123 -11.11 -27.82 -2.81
CA TRP A 123 -10.33 -26.73 -3.40
C TRP A 123 -11.17 -25.48 -3.63
N GLU A 124 -12.40 -25.62 -4.14
CA GLU A 124 -13.27 -24.46 -4.32
C GLU A 124 -13.67 -23.83 -2.99
N ASN A 125 -13.87 -24.63 -1.94
CA ASN A 125 -14.07 -24.11 -0.59
C ASN A 125 -12.83 -23.38 -0.05
N HIS A 126 -11.66 -23.98 -0.20
CA HIS A 126 -10.39 -23.39 0.21
C HIS A 126 -10.14 -22.04 -0.47
N TYR A 127 -10.31 -21.94 -1.79
CA TYR A 127 -10.12 -20.66 -2.49
C TYR A 127 -11.22 -19.63 -2.20
N ALA A 128 -12.45 -20.06 -1.90
CA ALA A 128 -13.49 -19.15 -1.42
C ALA A 128 -13.12 -18.53 -0.06
N GLU A 129 -12.58 -19.32 0.86
CA GLU A 129 -12.08 -18.85 2.16
C GLU A 129 -10.90 -17.89 1.99
N ILE A 130 -9.90 -18.25 1.17
CA ILE A 130 -8.78 -17.35 0.86
C ILE A 130 -9.27 -16.01 0.29
N CYS A 131 -10.19 -16.03 -0.68
CA CYS A 131 -10.72 -14.78 -1.26
C CYS A 131 -11.41 -13.90 -0.23
N LEU A 132 -12.23 -14.52 0.64
CA LEU A 132 -12.93 -13.82 1.70
C LEU A 132 -11.96 -13.21 2.72
N ASP A 133 -10.91 -13.94 3.10
CA ASP A 133 -9.95 -13.47 4.08
C ASP A 133 -9.07 -12.35 3.52
N LYS A 134 -8.64 -12.46 2.25
CA LYS A 134 -7.93 -11.36 1.57
C LYS A 134 -8.80 -10.10 1.45
N PHE A 135 -10.07 -10.25 1.10
CA PHE A 135 -11.02 -9.14 1.08
C PHE A 135 -11.16 -8.49 2.46
N LYS A 136 -11.38 -9.28 3.51
CA LYS A 136 -11.53 -8.78 4.89
C LYS A 136 -10.26 -8.06 5.36
N ALA A 137 -9.09 -8.66 5.12
CA ALA A 137 -7.80 -8.09 5.48
C ALA A 137 -7.61 -6.72 4.84
N GLU A 138 -7.76 -6.63 3.52
CA GLU A 138 -7.57 -5.38 2.78
C GLU A 138 -8.61 -4.33 3.18
N HIS A 139 -9.89 -4.71 3.25
CA HIS A 139 -10.95 -3.80 3.68
C HIS A 139 -10.70 -3.24 5.08
N SER A 140 -10.26 -4.09 6.02
CA SER A 140 -9.99 -3.69 7.40
C SER A 140 -8.77 -2.79 7.50
N ALA A 141 -7.71 -3.08 6.74
CA ALA A 141 -6.53 -2.23 6.63
C ALA A 141 -6.89 -0.82 6.12
N TYR A 142 -7.68 -0.71 5.04
CA TYR A 142 -8.13 0.59 4.54
C TYR A 142 -8.96 1.35 5.58
N ARG A 143 -9.82 0.67 6.35
CA ARG A 143 -10.61 1.30 7.41
C ARG A 143 -9.74 1.84 8.55
N LEU A 144 -8.74 1.09 9.00
CA LEU A 144 -7.82 1.52 10.06
C LEU A 144 -6.90 2.65 9.59
N LEU A 145 -6.52 2.64 8.31
CA LEU A 145 -5.66 3.63 7.69
C LEU A 145 -6.44 4.72 6.93
N GLU A 146 -7.71 4.97 7.30
CA GLU A 146 -8.60 5.92 6.60
C GLU A 146 -7.96 7.31 6.44
N HIS A 147 -7.21 7.75 7.44
CA HIS A 147 -6.56 9.07 7.43
C HIS A 147 -5.36 9.19 6.47
N LEU A 148 -4.84 8.08 5.96
CA LEU A 148 -3.78 8.05 4.95
C LEU A 148 -4.33 7.91 3.52
N GLN A 149 -5.65 7.74 3.38
CA GLN A 149 -6.30 7.62 2.09
C GLN A 149 -6.33 8.95 1.33
N GLY A 150 -6.06 8.88 0.03
CA GLY A 150 -5.93 10.04 -0.84
C GLY A 150 -4.60 10.78 -0.72
N SER A 151 -3.68 10.30 0.12
CA SER A 151 -2.32 10.82 0.23
C SER A 151 -1.29 9.73 -0.07
N ILE A 152 -1.19 8.73 0.81
CA ILE A 152 -0.26 7.59 0.73
C ILE A 152 -0.96 6.31 0.27
N LEU A 153 -2.26 6.21 0.52
CA LEU A 153 -3.09 5.12 0.06
C LEU A 153 -4.10 5.63 -0.98
N PRO A 154 -4.61 4.80 -1.89
CA PRO A 154 -5.81 5.13 -2.64
C PRO A 154 -6.99 5.43 -1.69
N ARG A 155 -7.92 6.27 -2.10
CA ARG A 155 -9.22 6.35 -1.40
C ARG A 155 -10.01 5.07 -1.62
N LEU A 156 -10.51 4.47 -0.55
CA LEU A 156 -11.54 3.44 -0.59
C LEU A 156 -12.90 4.15 -0.57
N TYR A 157 -13.66 4.04 -1.65
CA TYR A 157 -15.00 4.62 -1.72
C TYR A 157 -16.01 3.75 -1.00
N THR A 158 -16.01 2.45 -1.30
CA THR A 158 -16.91 1.50 -0.64
C THR A 158 -16.49 0.05 -0.91
N ALA A 159 -17.02 -0.86 -0.08
CA ALA A 159 -16.97 -2.29 -0.33
C ALA A 159 -18.21 -2.73 -1.12
N ILE A 160 -18.02 -3.67 -2.04
CA ILE A 160 -19.07 -4.15 -2.94
C ILE A 160 -19.17 -5.68 -2.93
N CYS A 161 -20.27 -6.17 -3.48
CA CYS A 161 -20.47 -7.57 -3.85
C CYS A 161 -21.03 -7.64 -5.27
N VAL A 162 -20.53 -8.55 -6.10
CA VAL A 162 -21.02 -8.75 -7.47
C VAL A 162 -22.36 -9.48 -7.43
N GLN A 163 -23.33 -8.94 -8.16
CA GLN A 163 -24.67 -9.53 -8.26
C GLN A 163 -24.71 -10.50 -9.43
N GLN A 164 -24.51 -11.79 -9.13
CA GLN A 164 -24.60 -12.84 -10.14
C GLN A 164 -25.99 -13.51 -10.08
N PRO A 165 -26.76 -13.49 -11.19
CA PRO A 165 -28.00 -14.26 -11.26
C PRO A 165 -27.68 -15.76 -11.20
N GLY A 166 -28.36 -16.49 -10.31
CA GLY A 166 -28.19 -17.94 -10.16
C GLY A 166 -27.39 -18.39 -8.94
N TYR A 167 -26.65 -17.50 -8.27
CA TYR A 167 -26.00 -17.84 -7.01
C TYR A 167 -27.05 -18.04 -5.90
N LEU A 168 -26.98 -19.21 -5.25
CA LEU A 168 -27.91 -19.60 -4.20
C LEU A 168 -27.73 -18.70 -2.97
N ARG A 169 -28.84 -18.11 -2.49
CA ARG A 169 -28.88 -17.33 -1.25
C ARG A 169 -29.22 -18.28 -0.10
N GLY A 170 -28.27 -18.51 0.80
CA GLY A 170 -28.44 -19.33 2.00
C GLY A 170 -27.61 -18.82 3.18
N PRO A 171 -27.62 -19.48 4.35
CA PRO A 171 -26.84 -19.08 5.53
C PRO A 171 -25.33 -18.97 5.24
N ARG A 172 -24.82 -19.75 4.28
CA ARG A 172 -23.44 -19.71 3.78
C ARG A 172 -23.26 -18.94 2.46
N ALA A 173 -24.21 -18.07 2.10
CA ALA A 173 -24.11 -17.16 0.96
C ALA A 173 -22.78 -16.40 0.85
N PRO A 174 -22.07 -16.03 1.94
CA PRO A 174 -20.78 -15.35 1.80
C PRO A 174 -19.72 -16.14 1.01
N LYS A 175 -19.76 -17.48 1.01
CA LYS A 175 -18.79 -18.31 0.24
C LYS A 175 -19.08 -18.31 -1.26
N CYS A 176 -20.35 -18.13 -1.60
CA CYS A 176 -20.86 -17.96 -2.96
C CYS A 176 -20.51 -16.58 -3.55
N GLU A 177 -20.44 -15.56 -2.70
CA GLU A 177 -20.34 -14.16 -3.13
C GLU A 177 -18.94 -13.76 -3.63
N ILE A 178 -18.91 -12.84 -4.59
CA ILE A 178 -17.66 -12.23 -5.07
C ILE A 178 -17.60 -10.84 -4.48
N PHE A 179 -16.77 -10.69 -3.45
CA PHE A 179 -16.54 -9.42 -2.79
C PHE A 179 -15.50 -8.59 -3.53
N GLY A 180 -15.53 -7.29 -3.27
CA GLY A 180 -14.58 -6.37 -3.86
C GLY A 180 -14.57 -5.00 -3.22
N LEU A 181 -13.64 -4.19 -3.71
CA LEU A 181 -13.41 -2.83 -3.24
C LEU A 181 -13.47 -1.88 -4.43
N LEU A 182 -14.18 -0.78 -4.25
CA LEU A 182 -14.25 0.32 -5.18
C LEU A 182 -13.36 1.45 -4.68
N MET A 183 -12.35 1.82 -5.46
CA MET A 183 -11.21 2.62 -5.03
C MET A 183 -10.86 3.74 -6.01
N GLU A 184 -10.07 4.71 -5.54
CA GLU A 184 -9.49 5.79 -6.35
C GLU A 184 -8.70 5.25 -7.54
N ASP A 185 -8.98 5.77 -8.73
CA ASP A 185 -8.13 5.58 -9.91
C ASP A 185 -6.94 6.54 -9.83
N VAL A 186 -5.79 6.00 -9.40
CA VAL A 186 -4.57 6.76 -9.19
C VAL A 186 -3.79 6.86 -10.49
N SER A 187 -3.63 8.08 -11.00
CA SER A 187 -2.70 8.36 -12.10
C SER A 187 -1.24 8.27 -11.63
N GLY A 188 -0.36 7.70 -12.44
CA GLY A 188 1.07 7.66 -12.16
C GLY A 188 1.73 6.54 -12.94
N PHE A 189 3.00 6.27 -12.64
CA PHE A 189 3.69 5.08 -13.13
C PHE A 189 3.88 4.09 -11.98
N ASN A 190 3.88 2.80 -12.34
CA ASN A 190 4.20 1.74 -11.39
C ASN A 190 5.70 1.75 -11.09
N PHE A 191 6.08 1.66 -9.82
CA PHE A 191 7.47 1.72 -9.41
C PHE A 191 8.29 0.52 -9.94
N GLN A 192 7.64 -0.60 -10.27
CA GLN A 192 8.28 -1.76 -10.92
C GLN A 192 8.77 -1.45 -12.34
N THR A 193 8.05 -0.61 -13.09
CA THR A 193 8.38 -0.27 -14.48
C THR A 193 9.28 0.95 -14.59
N TYR A 194 9.63 1.57 -13.46
CA TYR A 194 10.45 2.77 -13.42
C TYR A 194 11.93 2.43 -13.56
N ASP A 195 12.56 2.92 -14.62
CA ASP A 195 14.00 2.81 -14.81
C ASP A 195 14.70 4.09 -14.32
N ALA A 196 15.50 3.97 -13.25
CA ALA A 196 16.25 5.08 -12.67
C ALA A 196 17.32 5.66 -13.61
N SER A 197 17.74 4.89 -14.63
CA SER A 197 18.75 5.30 -15.60
C SER A 197 18.22 6.25 -16.68
N GLU A 198 16.93 6.21 -16.97
CA GLU A 198 16.31 6.95 -18.08
C GLU A 198 15.73 8.32 -17.66
N VAL A 199 15.66 8.59 -16.36
CA VAL A 199 15.11 9.83 -15.80
C VAL A 199 16.16 10.89 -15.52
N ASP A 200 15.79 12.15 -15.72
CA ASP A 200 16.61 13.28 -15.33
C ASP A 200 16.78 13.38 -13.80
N GLY A 201 17.80 14.13 -13.38
CA GLY A 201 18.12 14.29 -11.96
C GLY A 201 17.00 14.93 -11.13
N GLY A 202 16.17 15.82 -11.72
CA GLY A 202 15.10 16.50 -10.98
C GLY A 202 13.94 15.57 -10.64
N THR A 203 13.56 14.73 -11.60
CA THR A 203 12.59 13.66 -11.40
C THR A 203 13.10 12.70 -10.33
N ARG A 204 14.38 12.36 -10.38
CA ARG A 204 14.99 11.46 -9.40
C ARG A 204 14.94 12.00 -7.97
N SER A 205 15.36 13.24 -7.74
CA SER A 205 15.29 13.88 -6.41
C SER A 205 13.84 13.93 -5.89
N SER A 206 12.87 14.13 -6.79
CA SER A 206 11.44 14.12 -6.44
C SER A 206 10.98 12.74 -5.99
N VAL A 207 11.34 11.68 -6.72
CA VAL A 207 11.05 10.30 -6.32
C VAL A 207 11.70 9.97 -4.98
N THR A 208 12.97 10.33 -4.76
CA THR A 208 13.64 10.14 -3.47
C THR A 208 12.90 10.82 -2.33
N ALA A 209 12.48 12.08 -2.48
CA ALA A 209 11.71 12.77 -1.45
C ALA A 209 10.39 12.03 -1.14
N LEU A 210 9.69 11.54 -2.17
CA LEU A 210 8.47 10.76 -2.00
C LEU A 210 8.74 9.44 -1.26
N THR A 211 9.84 8.74 -1.54
CA THR A 211 10.15 7.48 -0.84
C THR A 211 10.36 7.66 0.67
N HIS A 212 10.92 8.80 1.11
CA HIS A 212 11.00 9.12 2.54
C HIS A 212 9.62 9.33 3.17
N ILE A 213 8.70 9.97 2.45
CA ILE A 213 7.31 10.14 2.90
C ILE A 213 6.64 8.76 3.03
N LEU A 214 6.85 7.86 2.07
CA LEU A 214 6.33 6.49 2.15
C LEU A 214 6.91 5.73 3.35
N MET A 215 8.22 5.84 3.61
CA MET A 215 8.86 5.20 4.77
C MET A 215 8.25 5.69 6.08
N ALA A 216 8.07 7.00 6.24
CA ALA A 216 7.46 7.59 7.42
C ALA A 216 6.02 7.06 7.60
N ALA A 217 5.24 6.98 6.53
CA ALA A 217 3.89 6.44 6.59
C ALA A 217 3.87 4.96 6.99
N VAL A 218 4.70 4.12 6.37
CA VAL A 218 4.78 2.68 6.69
C VAL A 218 5.19 2.44 8.14
N SER A 219 6.08 3.27 8.72
CA SER A 219 6.41 3.14 10.15
C SER A 219 5.23 3.39 11.10
N THR A 220 4.16 4.03 10.63
CA THR A 220 2.96 4.27 11.46
C THR A 220 1.91 3.17 11.34
N PHE A 221 2.00 2.28 10.35
CA PHE A 221 0.96 1.26 10.11
C PHE A 221 0.77 0.35 11.34
N THR A 222 1.88 -0.06 11.96
CA THR A 222 1.88 -0.95 13.12
C THR A 222 1.21 -0.32 14.34
N THR A 223 1.35 1.01 14.52
CA THR A 223 0.65 1.79 15.55
C THR A 223 -0.87 1.82 15.32
N TYR A 224 -1.31 1.69 14.06
CA TYR A 224 -2.72 1.56 13.70
C TYR A 224 -3.19 0.10 13.63
N GLY A 225 -2.38 -0.85 14.08
CA GLY A 225 -2.72 -2.27 14.09
C GLY A 225 -2.73 -2.89 12.69
N VAL A 226 -1.91 -2.40 11.76
CA VAL A 226 -1.81 -2.93 10.40
C VAL A 226 -0.37 -3.28 10.05
N VAL A 227 -0.19 -4.42 9.40
CA VAL A 227 1.03 -4.85 8.72
C VAL A 227 0.66 -5.23 7.29
N HIS A 228 1.37 -4.74 6.29
CA HIS A 228 1.11 -4.91 4.86
C HIS A 228 1.47 -6.30 4.31
N ARG A 229 2.59 -6.89 4.73
CA ARG A 229 3.11 -8.24 4.33
C ARG A 229 3.48 -8.46 2.86
N ASP A 230 3.10 -7.56 1.95
CA ASP A 230 3.44 -7.62 0.51
C ASP A 230 4.01 -6.30 -0.04
N ILE A 231 5.01 -5.73 0.65
CA ILE A 231 5.70 -4.53 0.15
C ILE A 231 6.68 -4.91 -0.96
N ARG A 232 6.36 -4.47 -2.19
CA ARG A 232 7.16 -4.69 -3.40
C ARG A 232 6.96 -3.55 -4.39
N ARG A 233 7.90 -3.38 -5.35
CA ARG A 233 7.83 -2.29 -6.36
C ARG A 233 6.51 -2.30 -7.14
N ALA A 234 5.98 -3.49 -7.46
CA ALA A 234 4.72 -3.65 -8.19
C ALA A 234 3.50 -3.07 -7.45
N ASN A 235 3.59 -2.92 -6.13
CA ASN A 235 2.51 -2.41 -5.27
C ASN A 235 2.71 -0.92 -4.91
N ILE A 236 3.58 -0.21 -5.64
CA ILE A 236 3.86 1.21 -5.44
C ILE A 236 3.59 1.98 -6.74
N ILE A 237 2.79 3.05 -6.67
CA ILE A 237 2.57 4.00 -7.77
C ILE A 237 3.18 5.34 -7.39
N VAL A 238 3.87 5.97 -8.33
CA VAL A 238 4.39 7.33 -8.17
C VAL A 238 3.69 8.28 -9.12
N ASN A 239 3.16 9.36 -8.56
CA ASN A 239 2.52 10.46 -9.27
C ASN A 239 3.31 11.74 -9.07
N LEU A 240 4.22 12.05 -9.99
CA LEU A 240 5.07 13.24 -9.90
C LEU A 240 4.27 14.53 -10.04
N SER A 241 3.27 14.56 -10.93
CA SER A 241 2.41 15.74 -11.16
C SER A 241 1.63 16.14 -9.90
N GLY A 242 1.16 15.13 -9.15
CA GLY A 242 0.49 15.33 -7.87
C GLY A 242 1.44 15.33 -6.66
N PHE A 243 2.74 15.10 -6.87
CA PHE A 243 3.74 14.85 -5.83
C PHE A 243 3.24 13.85 -4.76
N ARG A 244 2.75 12.68 -5.23
CA ARG A 244 2.22 11.59 -4.40
C ARG A 244 2.95 10.29 -4.68
N ILE A 245 3.12 9.48 -3.64
CA ILE A 245 3.52 8.08 -3.72
C ILE A 245 2.46 7.26 -3.02
N ILE A 246 2.03 6.20 -3.69
CA ILE A 246 0.89 5.41 -3.28
C ILE A 246 1.32 3.97 -3.08
N LEU A 247 1.09 3.45 -1.88
CA LEU A 247 1.16 2.03 -1.56
C LEU A 247 -0.25 1.45 -1.61
N PHE A 248 -0.42 0.30 -2.26
CA PHE A 248 -1.71 -0.36 -2.44
C PHE A 248 -1.55 -1.88 -2.34
N ASP A 249 -2.66 -2.60 -2.45
CA ASP A 249 -2.72 -4.08 -2.37
C ASP A 249 -2.47 -4.65 -0.96
N PHE A 250 -3.40 -4.36 -0.05
CA PHE A 250 -3.39 -4.91 1.32
C PHE A 250 -4.06 -6.29 1.40
N GLY A 251 -4.15 -7.03 0.29
CA GLY A 251 -4.80 -8.35 0.26
C GLY A 251 -4.11 -9.39 1.14
N ASN A 252 -2.84 -9.18 1.48
CA ASN A 252 -2.07 -10.02 2.41
C ASN A 252 -1.88 -9.38 3.78
N ALA A 253 -2.51 -8.23 4.05
CA ALA A 253 -2.29 -7.51 5.28
C ALA A 253 -2.71 -8.34 6.50
N LEU A 254 -1.98 -8.16 7.59
CA LEU A 254 -2.38 -8.60 8.91
C LEU A 254 -2.95 -7.40 9.65
N VAL A 255 -4.10 -7.61 10.31
CA VAL A 255 -4.77 -6.60 11.11
C VAL A 255 -4.84 -7.11 12.54
N ARG A 256 -4.37 -6.28 13.49
CA ARG A 256 -4.33 -6.62 14.90
C ARG A 256 -5.73 -6.98 15.40
N GLU A 257 -5.85 -8.14 16.03
CA GLU A 257 -7.14 -8.64 16.49
C GLU A 257 -7.55 -8.04 17.84
N GLN A 258 -8.86 -8.02 18.10
CA GLN A 258 -9.35 -7.56 19.39
C GLN A 258 -8.98 -8.59 20.47
N GLY A 259 -8.11 -8.20 21.40
CA GLY A 259 -7.66 -9.04 22.51
C GLY A 259 -6.27 -9.65 22.30
N GLU A 260 -5.68 -9.47 21.12
CA GLU A 260 -4.27 -9.78 20.86
C GLU A 260 -3.37 -8.94 21.78
N THR A 261 -2.46 -9.60 22.46
CA THR A 261 -1.51 -8.97 23.38
C THR A 261 -0.52 -8.07 22.63
N ASP A 262 0.16 -7.17 23.34
CA ASP A 262 1.19 -6.33 22.71
C ASP A 262 2.38 -7.20 22.28
N GLU A 263 2.68 -8.26 23.04
CA GLU A 263 3.75 -9.21 22.75
C GLU A 263 3.48 -10.04 21.48
N GLU A 264 2.28 -10.61 21.33
CA GLU A 264 1.87 -11.33 20.12
C GLU A 264 1.92 -10.42 18.88
N TRP A 265 1.45 -9.18 19.04
CA TRP A 265 1.46 -8.20 17.96
C TRP A 265 2.89 -7.78 17.59
N GLU A 266 3.77 -7.59 18.58
CA GLU A 266 5.19 -7.29 18.35
C GLU A 266 5.90 -8.42 17.61
N GLU A 267 5.66 -9.68 17.99
CA GLU A 267 6.18 -10.85 17.26
C GLU A 267 5.72 -10.86 15.79
N ALA A 268 4.44 -10.56 15.54
CA ALA A 268 3.90 -10.48 14.18
C ALA A 268 4.54 -9.36 13.35
N ILE A 269 4.82 -8.21 13.97
CA ILE A 269 5.54 -7.09 13.34
C ILE A 269 6.96 -7.51 12.99
N GLU A 270 7.70 -8.07 13.95
CA GLU A 270 9.09 -8.50 13.78
C GLU A 270 9.22 -9.55 12.68
N TRP A 271 8.34 -10.54 12.66
CA TRP A 271 8.34 -11.61 11.66
C TRP A 271 8.13 -11.09 10.24
N THR A 272 7.27 -10.08 10.07
CA THR A 272 6.97 -9.55 8.75
C THR A 272 8.07 -8.61 8.24
N ASP A 273 8.58 -7.73 9.12
CA ASP A 273 9.59 -6.70 8.82
C ASP A 273 9.26 -5.88 7.55
N ASP A 274 8.05 -5.33 7.48
CA ASP A 274 7.61 -4.47 6.37
C ASP A 274 8.58 -3.32 6.09
N MET A 275 9.14 -2.73 7.16
CA MET A 275 10.10 -1.64 7.02
C MET A 275 11.41 -2.12 6.39
N GLY A 276 11.93 -3.29 6.78
CA GLY A 276 13.08 -3.91 6.13
C GLY A 276 12.79 -4.27 4.67
N ARG A 277 11.59 -4.80 4.38
CA ARG A 277 11.13 -5.05 2.99
C ARG A 277 11.10 -3.77 2.16
N LEU A 278 10.54 -2.68 2.68
CA LEU A 278 10.52 -1.39 2.01
C LEU A 278 11.94 -0.86 1.76
N ARG A 279 12.80 -0.88 2.77
CA ARG A 279 14.20 -0.47 2.63
C ARG A 279 14.93 -1.30 1.57
N HIS A 280 14.67 -2.60 1.51
CA HIS A 280 15.25 -3.48 0.48
C HIS A 280 14.78 -3.09 -0.92
N VAL A 281 13.47 -2.85 -1.10
CA VAL A 281 12.88 -2.39 -2.36
C VAL A 281 13.54 -1.09 -2.84
N LEU A 282 13.70 -0.13 -1.95
CA LEU A 282 14.28 1.18 -2.25
C LEU A 282 15.80 1.11 -2.45
N HIS A 283 16.52 0.32 -1.66
CA HIS A 283 17.96 0.13 -1.79
C HIS A 283 18.34 -0.47 -3.14
N ASN A 284 17.60 -1.48 -3.60
CA ASN A 284 17.83 -2.09 -4.91
C ASN A 284 17.64 -1.04 -6.02
N TRP A 285 16.68 -0.14 -5.85
CA TRP A 285 16.43 0.95 -6.80
C TRP A 285 17.58 1.98 -6.80
N TRP A 286 18.06 2.41 -5.63
CA TRP A 286 19.24 3.29 -5.51
C TRP A 286 20.54 2.62 -6.01
N SER A 287 20.65 1.30 -5.93
CA SER A 287 21.82 0.57 -6.42
C SER A 287 21.84 0.50 -7.94
N GLU A 288 20.68 0.30 -8.58
CA GLU A 288 20.50 0.43 -10.03
C GLU A 288 20.87 1.84 -10.51
N GLU A 289 20.51 2.88 -9.74
CA GLU A 289 20.93 4.26 -9.99
C GLU A 289 22.46 4.41 -10.01
N SER A 290 23.14 3.84 -9.01
CA SER A 290 24.59 3.96 -8.87
C SER A 290 25.35 3.26 -10.00
N GLN A 291 24.77 2.22 -10.60
CA GLN A 291 25.36 1.50 -11.73
C GLN A 291 25.09 2.19 -13.08
N ALA A 292 23.95 2.88 -13.22
CA ALA A 292 23.63 3.66 -14.41
C ALA A 292 24.56 4.88 -14.61
N PHE A 293 25.21 5.34 -13.54
CA PHE A 293 26.20 6.41 -13.59
C PHE A 293 27.57 5.87 -14.04
N ASP A 294 27.79 5.69 -15.35
CA ASP A 294 29.13 5.35 -15.88
C ASP A 294 30.14 6.47 -15.59
N PRO A 295 31.17 6.26 -14.74
CA PRO A 295 32.18 7.27 -14.46
C PRO A 295 32.99 7.70 -15.69
N ARG A 296 32.91 6.95 -16.80
CA ARG A 296 33.61 7.21 -18.06
C ARG A 296 32.84 8.14 -19.01
N MET A 297 31.56 8.45 -18.73
CA MET A 297 30.81 9.50 -19.45
C MET A 297 31.18 10.93 -18.98
N ARG A 298 32.41 11.15 -18.51
CA ARG A 298 32.98 12.50 -18.47
C ARG A 298 33.21 12.96 -19.91
N VAL A 299 32.43 13.97 -20.33
CA VAL A 299 32.67 14.75 -21.54
C VAL A 299 34.16 15.04 -21.63
N ARG A 300 34.83 14.49 -22.65
CA ARG A 300 36.21 14.86 -22.97
C ARG A 300 36.19 16.34 -23.33
N PRO A 301 36.95 17.22 -22.66
CA PRO A 301 37.10 18.58 -23.15
C PRO A 301 37.88 18.50 -24.47
N GLU A 302 37.19 18.65 -25.59
CA GLU A 302 37.79 18.78 -26.91
C GLU A 302 38.41 20.17 -27.07
N THR A 303 39.45 20.46 -26.29
CA THR A 303 40.60 21.32 -26.64
C THR A 303 41.49 21.54 -25.40
N PRO A 304 42.82 21.54 -25.56
CA PRO A 304 43.73 21.90 -24.46
C PRO A 304 43.68 23.41 -24.28
N MET A 305 42.97 23.89 -23.25
CA MET A 305 43.01 25.30 -22.85
C MET A 305 44.22 25.55 -21.94
N ASP A 306 45.03 26.54 -22.31
CA ASP A 306 46.22 26.99 -21.61
C ASP A 306 45.90 27.40 -20.15
N ILE A 307 46.51 26.69 -19.20
CA ILE A 307 46.32 26.84 -17.74
C ILE A 307 46.61 28.28 -17.26
N ARG A 308 47.27 29.11 -18.06
CA ARG A 308 47.57 30.50 -17.69
C ARG A 308 46.44 31.50 -17.95
N GLN A 309 45.39 31.15 -18.72
CA GLN A 309 44.21 32.02 -18.88
C GLN A 309 43.09 31.77 -17.85
N ALA A 310 43.08 30.63 -17.16
CA ALA A 310 42.05 30.31 -16.16
C ALA A 310 42.21 31.02 -14.81
N ILE A 311 43.35 31.70 -14.57
CA ILE A 311 43.60 32.42 -13.30
C ILE A 311 43.09 33.87 -13.36
N ALA A 312 42.68 34.39 -14.53
CA ALA A 312 42.32 35.80 -14.69
C ALA A 312 40.83 36.10 -14.90
N VAL A 313 39.95 35.10 -14.99
CA VAL A 313 38.49 35.32 -14.99
C VAL A 313 37.86 34.22 -14.15
N GLY A 314 37.59 34.54 -12.88
CA GLY A 314 36.72 33.70 -12.05
C GLY A 314 35.31 33.77 -12.61
N ASP A 315 34.84 32.70 -13.25
CA ASP A 315 33.40 32.47 -13.51
C ASP A 315 33.05 31.07 -14.09
N ILE A 316 33.87 30.04 -13.90
CA ILE A 316 33.58 28.66 -14.39
C ILE A 316 33.34 27.66 -13.23
N ALA A 317 33.11 28.15 -12.02
CA ALA A 317 32.71 27.30 -10.89
C ALA A 317 31.18 27.24 -10.68
N GLN A 318 30.38 27.92 -11.51
CA GLN A 318 28.94 28.13 -11.24
C GLN A 318 27.96 27.44 -12.20
N ALA A 319 28.42 26.78 -13.27
CA ALA A 319 27.51 26.33 -14.35
C ALA A 319 27.08 24.84 -14.33
N ASN A 320 27.60 23.98 -13.45
CA ASN A 320 27.28 22.53 -13.49
C ASN A 320 26.97 21.90 -12.12
N ARG A 321 26.19 22.58 -11.27
CA ARG A 321 25.52 21.95 -10.13
C ARG A 321 24.02 22.22 -10.24
N VAL A 322 23.21 21.16 -10.24
CA VAL A 322 21.88 21.27 -9.63
C VAL A 322 22.14 21.79 -8.20
N PRO A 323 21.51 22.88 -7.73
CA PRO A 323 21.89 23.47 -6.47
C PRO A 323 21.66 22.45 -5.35
N LEU A 324 22.73 22.04 -4.65
CA LEU A 324 22.66 21.33 -3.36
C LEU A 324 21.60 21.93 -2.43
N ARG A 325 21.36 23.25 -2.56
CA ARG A 325 20.28 23.99 -1.91
C ARG A 325 18.88 23.40 -2.04
N TYR A 326 18.47 22.79 -3.14
CA TYR A 326 17.08 22.33 -3.28
C TYR A 326 16.80 21.04 -2.51
N GLU A 327 17.76 20.11 -2.51
CA GLU A 327 17.69 18.90 -1.69
C GLU A 327 17.88 19.22 -0.21
N ASP A 328 18.77 20.15 0.12
CA ASP A 328 18.92 20.63 1.49
C ASP A 328 17.66 21.38 1.96
N GLU A 329 17.02 22.19 1.11
CA GLU A 329 15.76 22.90 1.43
C GLU A 329 14.59 21.93 1.63
N LEU A 330 14.44 20.90 0.80
CA LEU A 330 13.41 19.87 0.99
C LEU A 330 13.74 18.99 2.21
N ARG A 331 15.00 18.65 2.43
CA ARG A 331 15.42 17.85 3.59
C ARG A 331 15.23 18.60 4.90
N GLU A 332 15.62 19.88 4.97
CA GLU A 332 15.38 20.78 6.11
C GLU A 332 13.90 21.14 6.31
N ARG A 333 13.06 20.92 5.29
CA ARG A 333 11.61 21.11 5.38
C ARG A 333 10.90 19.96 6.11
N TRP A 334 11.41 18.73 6.02
CA TRP A 334 10.79 17.55 6.62
C TRP A 334 11.57 16.97 7.79
N PHE A 335 12.89 17.17 7.80
CA PHE A 335 13.82 16.59 8.78
C PHE A 335 14.63 17.69 9.47
N SER A 336 14.99 17.44 10.73
CA SER A 336 15.93 18.26 11.50
C SER A 336 17.19 17.44 11.78
N PRO A 337 18.38 18.07 11.75
CA PRO A 337 19.60 17.39 12.19
C PRO A 337 19.48 17.08 13.68
N VAL A 338 19.93 15.90 14.10
CA VAL A 338 19.98 15.52 15.51
C VAL A 338 21.16 16.25 16.15
N THR A 339 20.87 17.40 16.78
CA THR A 339 21.90 18.28 17.36
C THR A 339 22.38 17.85 18.74
N GLU A 340 21.63 16.98 19.41
CA GLU A 340 21.97 16.46 20.74
C GLU A 340 21.83 14.94 20.72
N TRP A 341 22.97 14.25 20.70
CA TRP A 341 23.03 12.81 20.93
C TRP A 341 23.12 12.62 22.44
N SER A 342 21.99 12.34 23.10
CA SER A 342 22.04 11.75 24.43
C SER A 342 22.37 10.27 24.24
N GLU A 343 23.60 9.88 24.56
CA GLU A 343 23.92 8.46 24.72
C GLU A 343 22.82 7.83 25.60
N PRO A 344 22.18 6.73 25.17
CA PRO A 344 21.25 6.05 26.04
C PRO A 344 22.00 5.70 27.33
N THR A 345 21.59 6.30 28.44
CA THR A 345 22.09 5.94 29.75
C THR A 345 21.62 4.52 30.04
N VAL A 346 22.45 3.55 29.66
CA VAL A 346 22.35 2.19 30.16
C VAL A 346 22.60 2.29 31.66
N ASP A 347 21.59 2.00 32.47
CA ASP A 347 21.76 1.87 33.91
C ASP A 347 22.58 0.60 34.16
N VAL A 348 23.91 0.75 34.23
CA VAL A 348 24.84 -0.32 34.56
C VAL A 348 24.75 -0.58 36.06
N ARG A 349 23.64 -1.18 36.47
CA ARG A 349 23.46 -1.87 37.74
C ARG A 349 23.02 -3.30 37.48
N ASP A 350 23.82 -4.02 36.70
CA ASP A 350 24.11 -5.45 36.89
C ASP A 350 24.80 -5.99 35.64
N SER A 351 26.14 -5.99 35.65
CA SER A 351 26.95 -6.95 34.89
C SER A 351 28.42 -6.74 35.23
N LYS A 352 28.93 -7.58 36.12
CA LYS A 352 30.36 -7.87 36.18
C LYS A 352 30.68 -8.71 34.95
N GLU A 353 31.21 -8.07 33.91
CA GLU A 353 32.17 -8.60 32.93
C GLU A 353 32.09 -7.73 31.66
N ALA A 354 33.02 -6.79 31.52
CA ALA A 354 33.17 -6.03 30.28
C ALA A 354 34.62 -6.15 29.79
N THR A 355 34.79 -6.96 28.75
CA THR A 355 36.00 -7.05 27.92
C THR A 355 36.00 -5.86 26.97
N SER A 356 37.10 -5.11 26.92
CA SER A 356 37.26 -3.91 26.10
C SER A 356 37.22 -4.24 24.59
N VAL A 357 36.26 -3.69 23.85
CA VAL A 357 36.28 -3.63 22.38
C VAL A 357 36.52 -2.18 21.98
N SER A 358 37.59 -1.96 21.21
CA SER A 358 37.97 -0.67 20.63
C SER A 358 37.03 -0.34 19.48
N LEU A 359 36.20 0.69 19.62
CA LEU A 359 35.41 1.26 18.54
C LEU A 359 36.25 2.27 17.74
N ASP A 360 36.32 2.00 16.44
CA ASP A 360 36.97 2.79 15.41
C ASP A 360 36.28 4.16 15.25
N SER A 361 37.07 5.23 15.16
CA SER A 361 36.60 6.62 15.13
C SER A 361 36.59 7.13 13.69
N SER A 362 35.45 6.98 13.02
CA SER A 362 35.19 7.52 11.68
C SER A 362 34.29 8.76 11.80
N PRO A 363 34.50 9.83 10.99
CA PRO A 363 33.89 11.14 11.24
C PRO A 363 32.38 11.15 10.96
N GLU A 364 31.63 11.58 11.98
CA GLU A 364 30.30 12.21 12.00
C GLU A 364 29.41 11.99 10.76
N ARG A 365 28.67 10.87 10.73
CA ARG A 365 27.41 10.81 9.98
C ARG A 365 26.35 11.60 10.76
N LEU A 366 26.02 12.80 10.29
CA LEU A 366 24.84 13.55 10.76
C LEU A 366 23.60 12.65 10.68
N GLN A 367 23.05 12.29 11.83
CA GLN A 367 21.76 11.61 11.92
C GLN A 367 20.65 12.67 11.80
N TRP A 368 19.57 12.33 11.11
CA TRP A 368 18.43 13.19 10.86
C TRP A 368 17.18 12.54 11.43
N ARG A 369 16.30 13.34 12.04
CA ARG A 369 14.97 12.90 12.50
C ARG A 369 13.89 13.73 11.83
N LEU A 370 12.66 13.22 11.78
CA LEU A 370 11.52 14.04 11.35
C LEU A 370 11.48 15.30 12.21
N ARG A 371 11.07 16.43 11.62
CA ARG A 371 10.97 17.64 12.42
C ARG A 371 9.87 17.47 13.48
N PRO A 372 10.06 18.00 14.69
CA PRO A 372 9.07 17.87 15.76
C PRO A 372 7.67 18.40 15.41
N ASP A 373 7.54 19.36 14.48
CA ASP A 373 6.24 19.84 14.00
C ASP A 373 5.56 18.88 13.01
N VAL A 374 6.36 18.12 12.26
CA VAL A 374 5.89 17.03 11.39
C VAL A 374 5.56 15.79 12.25
N GLU A 375 6.41 15.44 13.23
CA GLU A 375 6.13 14.40 14.22
C GLU A 375 4.87 14.73 15.03
N ALA A 376 4.76 15.95 15.57
CA ALA A 376 3.57 16.40 16.29
C ALA A 376 2.31 16.44 15.42
N TRP A 377 2.44 16.60 14.10
CA TRP A 377 1.30 16.45 13.19
C TRP A 377 0.79 15.01 13.14
N PHE A 378 1.68 14.02 13.24
CA PHE A 378 1.32 12.62 13.43
C PHE A 378 0.80 12.33 14.85
N ASP A 379 1.40 12.94 15.88
CA ASP A 379 1.10 12.67 17.31
C ASP A 379 -0.11 13.43 17.87
N ALA A 380 -0.64 14.47 17.19
CA ALA A 380 -1.73 15.31 17.70
C ALA A 380 -3.12 14.63 17.75
N ARG A 381 -3.19 13.29 17.83
CA ARG A 381 -4.43 12.54 18.07
C ARG A 381 -4.48 11.98 19.49
N PRO A 382 -5.65 11.94 20.13
CA PRO A 382 -5.76 11.41 21.48
C PRO A 382 -5.38 9.92 21.48
N PRO A 383 -4.76 9.43 22.58
CA PRO A 383 -4.44 8.01 22.71
C PRO A 383 -5.69 7.14 22.56
N LEU A 384 -5.48 5.94 22.00
CA LEU A 384 -6.48 4.91 21.79
C LEU A 384 -7.17 4.56 23.12
N GLY A 385 -8.41 5.04 23.29
CA GLY A 385 -9.18 4.78 24.51
C GLY A 385 -10.70 4.69 24.32
N ASP A 386 -11.25 5.02 23.14
CA ASP A 386 -12.68 4.84 22.87
C ASP A 386 -13.01 4.88 21.37
N PRO A 387 -13.30 3.73 20.73
CA PRO A 387 -13.69 3.64 19.31
C PRO A 387 -14.96 4.43 18.94
N GLN A 388 -15.78 4.88 19.91
CA GLN A 388 -17.04 5.58 19.61
C GLN A 388 -16.89 7.10 19.41
N ARG A 389 -15.69 7.67 19.53
CA ARG A 389 -15.48 9.14 19.39
C ARG A 389 -14.98 9.62 18.03
N TYR A 390 -14.79 8.74 17.05
CA TYR A 390 -14.25 9.10 15.73
C TYR A 390 -15.35 9.54 14.75
N LEU A 391 -15.96 10.68 15.04
CA LEU A 391 -16.60 11.52 14.03
C LEU A 391 -15.75 12.78 13.86
N ALA A 392 -15.62 13.26 12.62
CA ALA A 392 -14.73 14.31 12.10
C ALA A 392 -14.22 15.38 13.11
N PRO A 393 -12.97 15.89 12.93
CA PRO A 393 -12.43 16.92 13.80
C PRO A 393 -13.40 18.11 13.92
N ARG A 394 -13.68 18.52 15.16
CA ARG A 394 -14.59 19.65 15.43
C ARG A 394 -14.03 20.93 14.78
N PRO A 395 -14.89 21.73 14.13
CA PRO A 395 -14.52 23.06 13.66
C PRO A 395 -13.91 23.89 14.81
N GLY A 396 -12.72 24.45 14.59
CA GLY A 396 -11.94 25.22 15.56
C GLY A 396 -10.88 24.43 16.35
N SER A 397 -10.68 23.14 16.07
CA SER A 397 -9.67 22.36 16.79
C SER A 397 -8.23 22.82 16.48
N PRO A 398 -7.27 22.60 17.41
CA PRO A 398 -5.85 22.82 17.14
C PRO A 398 -5.35 22.05 15.91
N VAL A 399 -5.93 20.87 15.64
CA VAL A 399 -5.64 20.01 14.49
C VAL A 399 -6.08 20.65 13.17
N GLU A 400 -7.28 21.25 13.11
CA GLU A 400 -7.74 22.00 11.94
C GLU A 400 -6.88 23.24 11.68
N HIS A 401 -6.47 23.93 12.75
CA HIS A 401 -5.58 25.09 12.64
C HIS A 401 -4.18 24.72 12.14
N ALA A 402 -3.60 23.61 12.61
CA ALA A 402 -2.31 23.11 12.15
C ALA A 402 -2.37 22.69 10.68
N ALA A 403 -3.40 21.94 10.28
CA ALA A 403 -3.61 21.52 8.90
C ALA A 403 -3.86 22.71 7.96
N SER A 404 -4.68 23.68 8.37
CA SER A 404 -4.98 24.89 7.58
C SER A 404 -3.75 25.78 7.41
N ARG A 405 -2.88 25.87 8.43
CA ARG A 405 -1.62 26.63 8.36
C ARG A 405 -0.62 25.96 7.41
N PHE A 406 -0.46 24.64 7.52
CA PHE A 406 0.42 23.85 6.64
C PHE A 406 -0.01 23.94 5.17
N LEU A 407 -1.32 23.83 4.87
CA LEU A 407 -1.85 23.95 3.51
C LEU A 407 -1.71 25.36 2.91
N LYS A 408 -1.70 26.41 3.74
CA LYS A 408 -1.47 27.80 3.30
C LYS A 408 0.00 28.11 3.00
N GLU A 409 0.93 27.30 3.51
CA GLU A 409 2.37 27.42 3.29
C GLU A 409 2.87 26.61 2.08
N LEU A 410 1.97 25.91 1.38
CA LEU A 410 2.28 25.32 0.08
C LEU A 410 2.27 26.41 -1.01
N PRO A 411 3.34 26.55 -1.83
CA PRO A 411 3.33 27.52 -2.91
C PRO A 411 2.25 27.18 -3.94
N SER A 412 1.57 28.20 -4.45
CA SER A 412 0.69 28.09 -5.62
C SER A 412 1.53 27.64 -6.82
N ILE A 413 1.43 26.35 -7.16
CA ILE A 413 2.01 25.81 -8.39
C ILE A 413 1.14 26.31 -9.54
N ARG A 414 1.64 27.30 -10.29
CA ARG A 414 1.09 27.59 -11.61
C ARG A 414 1.63 26.52 -12.57
N PRO A 415 0.79 25.93 -13.43
CA PRO A 415 1.27 25.02 -14.45
C PRO A 415 2.26 25.74 -15.37
N PRO A 416 3.30 25.06 -15.87
CA PRO A 416 4.22 25.64 -16.85
C PRO A 416 3.45 26.00 -18.11
N THR A 417 3.67 27.22 -18.61
CA THR A 417 3.14 27.73 -19.89
C THR A 417 3.85 27.14 -21.09
#